data_AF-A0A3M1DZ27-F1
#
_entry.id   AF-A0A3M1DZ27-F1
#
_cell.length_a   1.000
_cell.length_b   1.000
_cell.length_c   1.000
_cell.angle_alpha   90.00
_cell.angle_beta   90.00
_cell.angle_gamma   90.00
#
_symmetry.space_group_name_H-M   'P 1'
#
loop_
_entity.id
_entity.type
_entity.pdbx_description
1 polymer ?
#
loop_
_entity_poly.entity_id
_entity_poly.type
_entity_poly.pdbx_seq_one_letter_code
_entity_poly.pdbx_strand_id
1 'polypeptide(L)'
;IACANLVINLGIRKENVIMCDSKGVIYKGRTEGMNPYKERLAAETDARTLEEAIVGADIFFGVSVKGALTPEMLKSMAKDPIVFAMANPDPEITPPEAKAVRPDVIIGTGRSDYPNQVNNVLCFPFLFRGALDTHASAINEEMKMAAVKALANLAKLDVPDSVRRAYGNADIKFGREYLIPKPFDPRVLLHVAPAVAQAAMDSGVARRPIEDMDKYIESLEARQGRAKQVMRNLINKAKANPKRLVFPEGDDERILRACQILVDEGIAKPILLGEENEIRTLIKDLKLELNGVTIIDPNTYENRGTYIDTLFEMRQRKGITRAEAKRLIKKNRNYFGAMMVHLGDADALLSGIDHHYPETIRPALEIIGKKEGLSKVHGAYMMVTKKDVVFFADTTVTIEP
;
A
#
# COMPACT_ATOMS: atom_id res chain seq x y z
N ILE A 1 9.45 -6.69 29.67
CA ILE A 1 10.91 -6.43 29.55
C ILE A 1 11.32 -6.18 28.09
N ALA A 2 11.20 -7.16 27.18
CA ALA A 2 11.61 -6.96 25.78
C ALA A 2 10.92 -5.76 25.10
N CYS A 3 9.60 -5.62 25.25
CA CYS A 3 8.84 -4.47 24.76
C CYS A 3 9.34 -3.15 25.37
N ALA A 4 9.60 -3.12 26.68
CA ALA A 4 10.11 -1.94 27.38
C ALA A 4 11.48 -1.51 26.83
N ASN A 5 12.40 -2.46 26.63
CA ASN A 5 13.71 -2.16 26.03
C ASN A 5 13.56 -1.64 24.59
N LEU A 6 12.64 -2.21 23.80
CA LEU A 6 12.42 -1.77 22.43
C LEU A 6 11.88 -0.34 22.35
N VAL A 7 10.93 0.03 23.22
CA VAL A 7 10.40 1.41 23.23
C VAL A 7 11.42 2.42 23.75
N ILE A 8 12.30 2.01 24.68
CA ILE A 8 13.44 2.82 25.10
C ILE A 8 14.41 3.02 23.92
N ASN A 9 14.71 1.96 23.17
CA ASN A 9 15.55 2.03 21.96
C ASN A 9 14.90 2.88 20.84
N LEU A 10 13.57 2.97 20.80
CA LEU A 10 12.83 3.89 19.91
C LEU A 10 12.91 5.35 20.34
N GLY A 11 13.32 5.63 21.58
CA GLY A 11 13.53 6.99 22.10
C GLY A 11 12.66 7.38 23.28
N ILE A 12 11.81 6.47 23.83
CA ILE A 12 11.13 6.76 25.08
C ILE A 12 12.16 6.85 26.21
N ARG A 13 12.15 7.97 26.93
CA ARG A 13 13.01 8.16 28.10
C ARG A 13 12.70 7.12 29.15
N LYS A 14 13.74 6.48 29.69
CA LYS A 14 13.61 5.34 30.61
C LYS A 14 12.83 5.70 31.88
N GLU A 15 13.02 6.91 32.40
CA GLU A 15 12.32 7.45 33.55
C GLU A 15 10.80 7.56 33.35
N ASN A 16 10.32 7.58 32.10
CA ASN A 16 8.89 7.56 31.77
C ASN A 16 8.30 6.14 31.64
N VAL A 17 9.12 5.08 31.82
CA VAL A 17 8.66 3.70 31.68
C VAL A 17 8.48 3.07 33.06
N ILE A 18 7.23 2.80 33.42
CA ILE A 18 6.88 2.06 34.64
C ILE A 18 6.47 0.64 34.25
N MET A 19 7.07 -0.36 34.91
CA MET A 19 6.71 -1.76 34.73
C MET A 19 5.97 -2.29 35.95
N CYS A 20 4.97 -3.14 35.71
CA CYS A 20 4.22 -3.85 36.74
C CYS A 20 4.33 -5.36 36.52
N ASP A 21 4.34 -6.14 37.59
CA ASP A 21 4.23 -7.60 37.57
C ASP A 21 3.18 -8.08 38.59
N SER A 22 3.16 -9.38 38.90
CA SER A 22 2.18 -9.96 39.83
C SER A 22 2.26 -9.46 41.28
N LYS A 23 3.29 -8.68 41.64
CA LYS A 23 3.39 -8.02 42.97
C LYS A 23 3.26 -6.49 42.88
N GLY A 24 2.81 -5.97 41.73
CA GLY A 24 2.66 -4.53 41.49
C GLY A 24 3.86 -3.91 40.80
N VAL A 25 4.10 -2.63 41.06
CA VAL A 25 5.13 -1.82 40.38
C VAL A 25 6.52 -2.37 40.67
N ILE A 26 7.38 -2.38 39.65
CA ILE A 26 8.81 -2.65 39.76
C ILE A 26 9.50 -1.32 40.05
N TYR A 27 9.68 -1.02 41.33
CA TYR A 27 10.28 0.24 41.80
C TYR A 27 11.67 0.02 42.42
N LYS A 28 12.46 1.10 42.51
CA LYS A 28 13.77 1.08 43.17
C LYS A 28 13.65 0.74 44.65
N GLY A 29 14.39 -0.28 45.10
CA GLY A 29 14.35 -0.75 46.49
C GLY A 29 13.31 -1.84 46.78
N ARG A 30 12.50 -2.23 45.80
CA ARG A 30 11.62 -3.41 45.92
C ARG A 30 12.48 -4.66 46.16
N THR A 31 12.09 -5.50 47.12
CA THR A 31 12.79 -6.76 47.45
C THR A 31 12.07 -8.00 46.91
N GLU A 32 10.74 -7.98 46.87
CA GLU A 32 9.94 -9.15 46.50
C GLU A 32 9.90 -9.38 44.98
N GLY A 33 10.23 -10.61 44.55
CA GLY A 33 10.08 -11.04 43.15
C GLY A 33 11.03 -10.37 42.15
N MET A 34 12.10 -9.75 42.66
CA MET A 34 13.12 -9.07 41.85
C MET A 34 14.16 -10.02 41.29
N ASN A 35 14.74 -9.62 40.17
CA ASN A 35 15.87 -10.28 39.53
C ASN A 35 16.70 -9.22 38.77
N PRO A 36 17.93 -9.55 38.33
CA PRO A 36 18.81 -8.56 37.69
C PRO A 36 18.21 -7.90 36.44
N TYR A 37 17.31 -8.57 35.72
CA TYR A 37 16.65 -8.00 34.54
C TYR A 37 15.57 -6.99 34.92
N LYS A 38 14.83 -7.23 36.00
CA LYS A 38 13.82 -6.31 36.54
C LYS A 38 14.47 -5.09 37.19
N GLU A 39 15.56 -5.28 37.94
CA GLU A 39 16.29 -4.18 38.59
C GLU A 39 16.76 -3.11 37.60
N ARG A 40 17.15 -3.53 36.39
CA ARG A 40 17.53 -2.63 35.30
C ARG A 40 16.39 -1.72 34.84
N LEU A 41 15.14 -2.12 35.04
CA LEU A 41 13.93 -1.39 34.64
C LEU A 41 13.10 -0.92 35.85
N ALA A 42 13.68 -0.98 37.05
CA ALA A 42 13.03 -0.48 38.26
C ALA A 42 12.90 1.05 38.21
N ALA A 43 11.67 1.54 38.33
CA ALA A 43 11.33 2.96 38.27
C ALA A 43 11.56 3.67 39.61
N GLU A 44 11.90 4.95 39.57
CA GLU A 44 11.90 5.84 40.72
C GLU A 44 10.50 6.48 40.83
N THR A 45 9.65 5.91 41.66
CA THR A 45 8.25 6.31 41.80
C THR A 45 7.67 5.87 43.15
N ASP A 46 6.66 6.59 43.62
CA ASP A 46 5.88 6.24 44.81
C ASP A 46 4.73 5.27 44.51
N ALA A 47 4.38 5.07 43.23
CA ALA A 47 3.37 4.09 42.83
C ALA A 47 3.79 2.66 43.23
N ARG A 48 2.83 1.89 43.72
CA ARG A 48 3.00 0.49 44.15
C ARG A 48 2.06 -0.44 43.40
N THR A 49 0.92 0.05 42.91
CA THR A 49 -0.04 -0.75 42.15
C THR A 49 -0.14 -0.32 40.68
N LEU A 50 -0.78 -1.15 39.86
CA LEU A 50 -1.03 -0.79 38.46
C LEU A 50 -2.02 0.39 38.39
N GLU A 51 -3.03 0.39 39.25
CA GLU A 51 -4.04 1.45 39.40
C GLU A 51 -3.39 2.82 39.63
N GLU A 52 -2.35 2.88 40.44
CA GLU A 52 -1.60 4.11 40.73
C GLU A 52 -0.69 4.49 39.56
N ALA A 53 0.01 3.53 38.98
CA ALA A 53 0.98 3.77 37.91
C ALA A 53 0.35 4.22 36.58
N ILE A 54 -0.91 3.88 36.34
CA ILE A 54 -1.59 4.15 35.06
C ILE A 54 -2.22 5.54 34.98
N VAL A 55 -2.35 6.25 36.10
CA VAL A 55 -2.93 7.59 36.16
C VAL A 55 -2.13 8.55 35.28
N GLY A 56 -2.79 9.15 34.28
CA GLY A 56 -2.17 10.07 33.33
C GLY A 56 -1.22 9.43 32.33
N ALA A 57 -1.14 8.10 32.24
CA ALA A 57 -0.29 7.42 31.26
C ALA A 57 -0.82 7.60 29.83
N ASP A 58 0.08 7.85 28.87
CA ASP A 58 -0.27 7.97 27.44
C ASP A 58 -0.39 6.60 26.75
N ILE A 59 0.41 5.62 27.18
CA ILE A 59 0.53 4.32 26.51
C ILE A 59 0.50 3.20 27.55
N PHE A 60 -0.31 2.17 27.30
CA PHE A 60 -0.34 0.93 28.07
C PHE A 60 0.03 -0.27 27.19
N PHE A 61 0.98 -1.09 27.65
CA PHE A 61 1.34 -2.37 27.03
C PHE A 61 0.95 -3.53 27.96
N GLY A 62 -0.15 -4.20 27.65
CA GLY A 62 -0.62 -5.42 28.29
C GLY A 62 0.00 -6.66 27.64
N VAL A 63 0.77 -7.42 28.42
CA VAL A 63 1.34 -8.73 28.05
C VAL A 63 1.18 -9.74 29.20
N SER A 64 0.04 -9.68 29.87
CA SER A 64 -0.21 -10.29 31.17
C SER A 64 -1.39 -11.27 31.12
N VAL A 65 -2.49 -10.95 31.78
CA VAL A 65 -3.66 -11.80 31.95
C VAL A 65 -4.95 -11.02 31.66
N LYS A 66 -6.01 -11.76 31.34
CA LYS A 66 -7.36 -11.22 31.15
C LYS A 66 -7.77 -10.31 32.31
N GLY A 67 -8.38 -9.17 31.98
CA GLY A 67 -8.99 -8.27 32.95
C GLY A 67 -8.00 -7.46 33.80
N ALA A 68 -6.69 -7.52 33.50
CA ALA A 68 -5.69 -6.77 34.26
C ALA A 68 -5.83 -5.24 34.11
N LEU A 69 -6.40 -4.76 33.01
CA LEU A 69 -6.72 -3.35 32.80
C LEU A 69 -8.22 -3.13 33.00
N THR A 70 -8.61 -2.51 34.12
CA THR A 70 -10.02 -2.26 34.40
C THR A 70 -10.55 -1.02 33.66
N PRO A 71 -11.86 -0.90 33.44
CA PRO A 71 -12.45 0.30 32.86
C PRO A 71 -12.17 1.58 33.68
N GLU A 72 -12.07 1.48 34.99
CA GLU A 72 -11.74 2.58 35.91
C GLU A 72 -10.31 3.06 35.71
N MET A 73 -9.35 2.13 35.61
CA MET A 73 -7.96 2.44 35.27
C MET A 73 -7.85 3.11 33.90
N LEU A 74 -8.56 2.59 32.90
CA LEU A 74 -8.53 3.17 31.55
C LEU A 74 -9.10 4.60 31.55
N LYS A 75 -10.07 4.92 32.41
CA LYS A 75 -10.58 6.29 32.57
C LYS A 75 -9.55 7.27 33.14
N SER A 76 -8.59 6.80 33.95
CA SER A 76 -7.58 7.66 34.56
C SER A 76 -6.38 7.96 33.64
N MET A 77 -6.25 7.28 32.51
CA MET A 77 -5.21 7.53 31.50
C MET A 77 -5.36 8.91 30.83
N ALA A 78 -4.27 9.40 30.22
CA ALA A 78 -4.25 10.65 29.46
C ALA A 78 -5.24 10.66 28.27
N LYS A 79 -5.43 11.82 27.65
CA LYS A 79 -6.28 11.98 26.45
C LYS A 79 -5.70 11.20 25.25
N ASP A 80 -6.57 10.63 24.43
CA ASP A 80 -6.20 9.83 23.25
C ASP A 80 -5.23 8.67 23.58
N PRO A 81 -5.49 7.86 24.63
CA PRO A 81 -4.53 6.89 25.13
C PRO A 81 -4.35 5.73 24.14
N ILE A 82 -3.12 5.23 24.03
CA ILE A 82 -2.79 4.06 23.20
C ILE A 82 -2.72 2.82 24.08
N VAL A 83 -3.55 1.82 23.81
CA VAL A 83 -3.66 0.59 24.59
C VAL A 83 -3.35 -0.61 23.69
N PHE A 84 -2.30 -1.35 24.01
CA PHE A 84 -2.03 -2.65 23.40
C PHE A 84 -2.32 -3.76 24.42
N ALA A 85 -3.52 -4.33 24.39
CA ALA A 85 -3.96 -5.39 25.29
C ALA A 85 -3.77 -6.77 24.62
N MET A 86 -2.59 -7.37 24.81
CA MET A 86 -2.11 -8.50 24.02
C MET A 86 -2.17 -9.85 24.75
N ALA A 87 -2.79 -9.93 25.93
CA ALA A 87 -3.10 -11.23 26.54
C ALA A 87 -3.96 -12.09 25.60
N ASN A 88 -3.69 -13.39 25.57
CA ASN A 88 -4.42 -14.36 24.75
C ASN A 88 -4.96 -15.50 25.65
N PRO A 89 -6.13 -16.08 25.31
CA PRO A 89 -7.05 -15.69 24.23
C PRO A 89 -7.88 -14.43 24.53
N ASP A 90 -7.97 -14.07 25.81
CA ASP A 90 -8.73 -12.92 26.28
C ASP A 90 -7.78 -11.79 26.69
N PRO A 91 -7.96 -10.56 26.15
CA PRO A 91 -7.08 -9.43 26.41
C PRO A 91 -7.26 -8.87 27.82
N GLU A 92 -6.33 -8.00 28.24
CA GLU A 92 -6.43 -7.23 29.49
C GLU A 92 -7.72 -6.42 29.58
N ILE A 93 -8.19 -5.87 28.46
CA ILE A 93 -9.50 -5.26 28.26
C ILE A 93 -9.90 -5.45 26.79
N THR A 94 -11.17 -5.72 26.51
CA THR A 94 -11.61 -5.86 25.11
C THR A 94 -11.84 -4.49 24.45
N PRO A 95 -11.70 -4.36 23.12
CA PRO A 95 -12.01 -3.10 22.43
C PRO A 95 -13.42 -2.56 22.65
N PRO A 96 -14.50 -3.39 22.67
CA PRO A 96 -15.83 -2.90 23.02
C PRO A 96 -15.92 -2.31 24.44
N GLU A 97 -15.36 -2.99 25.45
CA GLU A 97 -15.34 -2.51 26.83
C GLU A 97 -14.54 -1.22 26.97
N ALA A 98 -13.36 -1.17 26.34
CA ALA A 98 -12.49 0.00 26.36
C ALA A 98 -13.18 1.23 25.73
N LYS A 99 -13.77 1.08 24.55
CA LYS A 99 -14.46 2.17 23.83
C LYS A 99 -15.73 2.62 24.54
N ALA A 100 -16.40 1.75 25.31
CA ALA A 100 -17.57 2.12 26.09
C ALA A 100 -17.25 3.13 27.20
N VAL A 101 -16.03 3.09 27.77
CA VAL A 101 -15.60 3.99 28.84
C VAL A 101 -14.66 5.11 28.39
N ARG A 102 -13.93 4.88 27.30
CA ARG A 102 -12.99 5.83 26.69
C ARG A 102 -13.14 5.81 25.17
N PRO A 103 -14.09 6.58 24.62
CA PRO A 103 -14.32 6.63 23.17
C PRO A 103 -13.10 7.09 22.37
N ASP A 104 -12.18 7.82 23.00
CA ASP A 104 -10.90 8.28 22.46
C ASP A 104 -9.76 7.25 22.61
N VAL A 105 -10.01 6.02 23.07
CA VAL A 105 -8.94 5.01 23.13
C VAL A 105 -8.52 4.56 21.73
N ILE A 106 -7.21 4.50 21.50
CA ILE A 106 -6.62 3.82 20.34
C ILE A 106 -6.17 2.45 20.83
N ILE A 107 -6.88 1.39 20.44
CA ILE A 107 -6.67 0.06 21.01
C ILE A 107 -6.27 -0.98 19.96
N GLY A 108 -5.31 -1.84 20.31
CA GLY A 108 -4.94 -3.05 19.57
C GLY A 108 -4.84 -4.26 20.50
N THR A 109 -5.07 -5.45 19.93
CA THR A 109 -5.07 -6.72 20.69
C THR A 109 -4.35 -7.83 19.94
N GLY A 110 -4.13 -8.99 20.57
CA GLY A 110 -3.63 -10.18 19.87
C GLY A 110 -4.66 -10.84 18.94
N ARG A 111 -5.95 -10.54 19.10
CA ARG A 111 -7.03 -11.26 18.42
C ARG A 111 -7.31 -10.71 17.02
N SER A 112 -7.65 -11.61 16.10
CA SER A 112 -7.89 -11.29 14.69
C SER A 112 -9.28 -10.72 14.39
N ASP A 113 -10.23 -10.89 15.31
CA ASP A 113 -11.60 -10.38 15.20
C ASP A 113 -11.71 -8.88 15.53
N TYR A 114 -10.64 -8.26 16.03
CA TYR A 114 -10.59 -6.83 16.33
C TYR A 114 -9.67 -6.03 15.38
N PRO A 115 -9.89 -4.71 15.26
CA PRO A 115 -8.94 -3.78 14.64
C PRO A 115 -7.55 -3.84 15.31
N ASN A 116 -6.54 -3.35 14.60
CA ASN A 116 -5.16 -3.24 15.12
C ASN A 116 -4.61 -4.54 15.75
N GLN A 117 -4.81 -5.67 15.08
CA GLN A 117 -4.26 -6.94 15.54
C GLN A 117 -2.72 -6.89 15.60
N VAL A 118 -2.17 -7.01 16.81
CA VAL A 118 -0.74 -7.17 17.05
C VAL A 118 -0.41 -8.66 16.94
N ASN A 119 0.21 -9.06 15.83
CA ASN A 119 0.57 -10.46 15.60
C ASN A 119 2.02 -10.60 15.11
N ASN A 120 2.77 -11.48 15.76
CA ASN A 120 4.18 -11.72 15.47
C ASN A 120 4.42 -12.25 14.05
N VAL A 121 3.40 -12.79 13.38
CA VAL A 121 3.46 -13.21 11.96
C VAL A 121 3.90 -12.09 11.02
N LEU A 122 3.68 -10.84 11.40
CA LEU A 122 4.13 -9.67 10.65
C LEU A 122 5.64 -9.42 10.75
N CYS A 123 6.33 -10.07 11.69
CA CYS A 123 7.74 -9.82 11.97
C CYS A 123 8.59 -11.06 11.72
N PHE A 124 8.37 -12.17 12.43
CA PHE A 124 9.33 -13.27 12.46
C PHE A 124 9.68 -13.85 11.07
N PRO A 125 8.74 -14.12 10.14
CA PRO A 125 9.10 -14.73 8.86
C PRO A 125 10.07 -13.86 8.06
N PHE A 126 9.88 -12.55 8.14
CA PHE A 126 10.57 -11.57 7.30
C PHE A 126 11.87 -11.08 7.93
N LEU A 127 11.87 -10.92 9.26
CA LEU A 127 13.10 -10.69 10.02
C LEU A 127 14.09 -11.84 9.83
N PHE A 128 13.62 -13.10 9.97
CA PHE A 128 14.46 -14.24 9.69
C PHE A 128 14.84 -14.33 8.20
N ARG A 129 13.95 -13.96 7.27
CA ARG A 129 14.29 -13.97 5.85
C ARG A 129 15.49 -13.08 5.54
N GLY A 130 15.47 -11.82 5.97
CA GLY A 130 16.57 -10.87 5.77
C GLY A 130 17.86 -11.30 6.48
N ALA A 131 17.76 -11.79 7.72
CA ALA A 131 18.89 -12.32 8.47
C ALA A 131 19.54 -13.53 7.79
N LEU A 132 18.71 -14.47 7.32
CA LEU A 132 19.19 -15.71 6.69
C LEU A 132 19.77 -15.45 5.30
N ASP A 133 19.19 -14.54 4.50
CA ASP A 133 19.75 -14.21 3.18
C ASP A 133 21.12 -13.54 3.27
N THR A 134 21.39 -12.80 4.34
CA THR A 134 22.69 -12.16 4.61
C THR A 134 23.65 -13.04 5.42
N HIS A 135 23.22 -14.26 5.78
CA HIS A 135 23.94 -15.15 6.68
C HIS A 135 24.38 -14.45 7.98
N ALA A 136 23.51 -13.59 8.53
CA ALA A 136 23.81 -12.80 9.72
C ALA A 136 24.31 -13.71 10.86
N SER A 137 25.34 -13.26 11.58
CA SER A 137 25.89 -13.99 12.73
C SER A 137 25.01 -13.88 13.98
N ALA A 138 24.16 -12.85 14.06
CA ALA A 138 23.23 -12.61 15.15
C ALA A 138 22.01 -11.79 14.68
N ILE A 139 20.95 -11.77 15.50
CA ILE A 139 19.87 -10.78 15.41
C ILE A 139 20.17 -9.68 16.42
N ASN A 140 20.61 -8.51 15.97
CA ASN A 140 20.93 -7.36 16.82
C ASN A 140 19.78 -6.36 16.92
N GLU A 141 20.01 -5.25 17.64
CA GLU A 141 19.00 -4.21 17.85
C GLU A 141 18.74 -3.42 16.57
N GLU A 142 19.75 -3.16 15.75
CA GLU A 142 19.65 -2.47 14.47
C GLU A 142 18.66 -3.18 13.53
N MET A 143 18.74 -4.51 13.45
CA MET A 143 17.81 -5.33 12.67
C MET A 143 16.38 -5.26 13.21
N LYS A 144 16.19 -5.32 14.54
CA LYS A 144 14.85 -5.17 15.15
C LYS A 144 14.25 -3.80 14.85
N MET A 145 15.07 -2.75 14.97
CA MET A 145 14.67 -1.37 14.68
C MET A 145 14.31 -1.16 13.21
N ALA A 146 15.06 -1.78 12.29
CA ALA A 146 14.74 -1.76 10.87
C ALA A 146 13.40 -2.45 10.58
N ALA A 147 13.12 -3.60 11.21
CA ALA A 147 11.84 -4.29 11.06
C ALA A 147 10.66 -3.43 11.58
N VAL A 148 10.82 -2.80 12.74
CA VAL A 148 9.80 -1.88 13.31
C VAL A 148 9.51 -0.73 12.37
N LYS A 149 10.55 -0.04 11.89
CA LYS A 149 10.40 1.10 10.97
C LYS A 149 9.77 0.68 9.64
N ALA A 150 10.18 -0.46 9.09
CA ALA A 150 9.62 -0.99 7.84
C ALA A 150 8.13 -1.29 7.95
N LEU A 151 7.69 -1.93 9.05
CA LEU A 151 6.27 -2.18 9.31
C LEU A 151 5.46 -0.90 9.50
N ALA A 152 6.00 0.05 10.28
CA ALA A 152 5.33 1.32 10.53
C ALA A 152 5.18 2.17 9.26
N ASN A 153 6.20 2.16 8.39
CA ASN A 153 6.12 2.85 7.10
C ASN A 153 5.15 2.15 6.15
N LEU A 154 5.15 0.82 6.08
CA LEU A 154 4.20 0.07 5.26
C LEU A 154 2.74 0.33 5.64
N ALA A 155 2.45 0.46 6.95
CA ALA A 155 1.10 0.76 7.43
C ALA A 155 0.54 2.11 6.94
N LYS A 156 1.43 3.04 6.56
CA LYS A 156 1.07 4.39 6.08
C LYS A 156 0.86 4.48 4.58
N LEU A 157 1.27 3.44 3.83
CA LEU A 157 1.06 3.38 2.38
C LEU A 157 -0.38 2.98 2.06
N ASP A 158 -0.88 3.36 0.88
CA ASP A 158 -2.21 2.94 0.43
C ASP A 158 -2.31 1.41 0.40
N VAL A 159 -3.45 0.87 0.83
CA VAL A 159 -3.65 -0.57 0.96
C VAL A 159 -4.17 -1.14 -0.37
N PRO A 160 -3.47 -2.11 -1.00
CA PRO A 160 -3.87 -2.68 -2.29
C PRO A 160 -5.23 -3.36 -2.23
N ASP A 161 -5.96 -3.33 -3.35
CA ASP A 161 -7.26 -4.00 -3.48
C ASP A 161 -7.22 -5.50 -3.22
N SER A 162 -6.08 -6.16 -3.48
CA SER A 162 -5.90 -7.58 -3.13
C SER A 162 -6.02 -7.82 -1.62
N VAL A 163 -5.49 -6.91 -0.81
CA VAL A 163 -5.60 -6.94 0.65
C VAL A 163 -7.01 -6.53 1.06
N ARG A 164 -7.57 -5.44 0.51
CA ARG A 164 -8.94 -5.01 0.83
C ARG A 164 -9.97 -6.11 0.58
N ARG A 165 -9.88 -6.81 -0.55
CA ARG A 165 -10.75 -7.96 -0.90
C ARG A 165 -10.65 -9.11 0.10
N ALA A 166 -9.45 -9.44 0.57
CA ALA A 166 -9.25 -10.49 1.57
C ALA A 166 -9.89 -10.17 2.93
N TYR A 167 -10.17 -8.89 3.19
CA TYR A 167 -10.76 -8.39 4.43
C TYR A 167 -12.11 -7.70 4.19
N GLY A 168 -12.91 -8.21 3.24
CA GLY A 168 -14.31 -7.82 3.06
C GLY A 168 -14.53 -6.47 2.37
N ASN A 169 -13.59 -6.01 1.55
CA ASN A 169 -13.62 -4.70 0.85
C ASN A 169 -13.75 -3.49 1.79
N ALA A 170 -13.28 -3.60 3.02
CA ALA A 170 -13.23 -2.46 3.94
C ALA A 170 -12.32 -1.35 3.38
N ASP A 171 -12.68 -0.08 3.62
CA ASP A 171 -11.77 1.05 3.40
C ASP A 171 -10.70 1.01 4.51
N ILE A 172 -9.56 0.40 4.19
CA ILE A 172 -8.43 0.25 5.12
C ILE A 172 -7.43 1.36 4.82
N LYS A 173 -7.32 2.31 5.74
CA LYS A 173 -6.39 3.45 5.68
C LYS A 173 -5.76 3.68 7.04
N PHE A 174 -4.52 4.16 7.04
CA PHE A 174 -3.81 4.49 8.27
C PHE A 174 -4.62 5.42 9.17
N GLY A 175 -4.83 5.01 10.42
CA GLY A 175 -5.67 5.74 11.37
C GLY A 175 -5.94 4.95 12.65
N ARG A 176 -6.84 5.44 13.49
CA ARG A 176 -7.11 4.88 14.83
C ARG A 176 -7.48 3.39 14.82
N GLU A 177 -8.12 2.92 13.75
CA GLU A 177 -8.54 1.53 13.56
C GLU A 177 -7.59 0.70 12.66
N TYR A 178 -6.52 1.32 12.14
CA TYR A 178 -5.51 0.64 11.33
C TYR A 178 -4.14 1.30 11.51
N LEU A 179 -3.39 0.78 12.48
CA LEU A 179 -2.02 1.20 12.82
C LEU A 179 -0.97 0.20 12.32
N ILE A 180 -1.38 -1.04 12.06
CA ILE A 180 -0.51 -2.19 11.82
C ILE A 180 -0.98 -2.89 10.52
N PRO A 181 -0.06 -3.26 9.60
CA PRO A 181 -0.44 -3.98 8.38
C PRO A 181 -1.18 -5.28 8.68
N LYS A 182 -2.00 -5.74 7.74
CA LYS A 182 -2.71 -7.00 7.92
C LYS A 182 -1.74 -8.19 7.78
N PRO A 183 -1.90 -9.28 8.57
CA PRO A 183 -1.03 -10.46 8.54
C PRO A 183 -0.69 -11.04 7.16
N PHE A 184 -1.65 -11.01 6.23
CA PHE A 184 -1.49 -11.56 4.87
C PHE A 184 -1.20 -10.49 3.82
N ASP A 185 -0.77 -9.30 4.22
CA ASP A 185 -0.31 -8.29 3.28
C ASP A 185 1.00 -8.77 2.61
N PRO A 186 0.99 -9.08 1.29
CA PRO A 186 2.16 -9.63 0.60
C PRO A 186 3.33 -8.63 0.57
N ARG A 187 3.08 -7.35 0.79
CA ARG A 187 4.12 -6.31 0.77
C ARG A 187 5.05 -6.40 1.97
N VAL A 188 4.63 -7.04 3.08
CA VAL A 188 5.44 -7.14 4.30
C VAL A 188 6.79 -7.82 4.03
N LEU A 189 6.81 -8.89 3.22
CA LEU A 189 8.05 -9.53 2.78
C LEU A 189 9.00 -8.56 2.08
N LEU A 190 8.45 -7.73 1.18
CA LEU A 190 9.24 -6.83 0.32
C LEU A 190 9.70 -5.56 1.05
N HIS A 191 9.20 -5.30 2.25
CA HIS A 191 9.61 -4.14 3.07
C HIS A 191 10.49 -4.56 4.24
N VAL A 192 10.07 -5.59 4.99
CA VAL A 192 10.75 -5.98 6.23
C VAL A 192 12.02 -6.76 5.95
N ALA A 193 12.01 -7.74 5.05
CA ALA A 193 13.20 -8.55 4.80
C ALA A 193 14.37 -7.73 4.20
N PRO A 194 14.15 -6.85 3.19
CA PRO A 194 15.19 -5.95 2.71
C PRO A 194 15.72 -4.99 3.77
N ALA A 195 14.84 -4.37 4.56
CA ALA A 195 15.27 -3.47 5.64
C ALA A 195 16.13 -4.19 6.68
N VAL A 196 15.76 -5.41 7.06
CA VAL A 196 16.54 -6.23 8.00
C VAL A 196 17.86 -6.70 7.40
N ALA A 197 17.88 -7.08 6.13
CA ALA A 197 19.10 -7.44 5.41
C ALA A 197 20.08 -6.26 5.35
N GLN A 198 19.58 -5.06 5.02
CA GLN A 198 20.38 -3.84 5.02
C GLN A 198 20.95 -3.55 6.41
N ALA A 199 20.13 -3.60 7.46
CA ALA A 199 20.59 -3.40 8.83
C ALA A 199 21.64 -4.44 9.27
N ALA A 200 21.52 -5.69 8.82
CA ALA A 200 22.52 -6.72 9.09
C ALA A 200 23.88 -6.40 8.43
N MET A 201 23.87 -5.82 7.22
CA MET A 201 25.07 -5.35 6.53
C MET A 201 25.67 -4.13 7.22
N ASP A 202 24.85 -3.12 7.50
CA ASP A 202 25.28 -1.84 8.10
C ASP A 202 25.90 -2.02 9.48
N SER A 203 25.37 -2.97 10.27
CA SER A 203 25.88 -3.30 11.61
C SER A 203 27.06 -4.28 11.60
N GLY A 204 27.49 -4.76 10.43
CA GLY A 204 28.63 -5.65 10.28
C GLY A 204 28.40 -7.11 10.69
N VAL A 205 27.16 -7.52 10.97
CA VAL A 205 26.84 -8.92 11.33
C VAL A 205 26.58 -9.81 10.12
N ALA A 206 26.36 -9.22 8.93
CA ALA A 206 26.19 -9.96 7.68
C ALA A 206 27.50 -10.63 7.24
N ARG A 207 27.48 -11.97 7.13
CA ARG A 207 28.62 -12.75 6.60
C ARG A 207 28.56 -12.93 5.09
N ARG A 208 27.40 -12.66 4.49
CA ARG A 208 27.18 -12.67 3.05
C ARG A 208 26.39 -11.41 2.66
N PRO A 209 27.07 -10.27 2.47
CA PRO A 209 26.41 -9.04 2.03
C PRO A 209 25.69 -9.23 0.69
N ILE A 210 24.61 -8.48 0.49
CA ILE A 210 23.86 -8.40 -0.75
C ILE A 210 24.41 -7.21 -1.53
N GLU A 211 25.01 -7.50 -2.70
CA GLU A 211 25.63 -6.46 -3.54
C GLU A 211 24.61 -5.54 -4.22
N ASP A 212 23.45 -6.10 -4.59
CA ASP A 212 22.40 -5.42 -5.35
C ASP A 212 21.05 -5.66 -4.66
N MET A 213 20.64 -4.65 -3.88
CA MET A 213 19.40 -4.71 -3.10
C MET A 213 18.15 -4.76 -3.99
N ASP A 214 18.18 -4.15 -5.17
CA ASP A 214 17.06 -4.18 -6.10
C ASP A 214 16.85 -5.60 -6.64
N LYS A 215 17.92 -6.27 -7.09
CA LYS A 215 17.86 -7.68 -7.49
C LYS A 215 17.43 -8.59 -6.36
N TYR A 216 17.82 -8.29 -5.12
CA TYR A 216 17.37 -9.05 -3.96
C TYR A 216 15.86 -8.92 -3.75
N ILE A 217 15.32 -7.70 -3.79
CA ILE A 217 13.87 -7.46 -3.70
C ILE A 217 13.13 -8.18 -4.83
N GLU A 218 13.64 -8.13 -6.07
CA GLU A 218 13.08 -8.87 -7.20
C GLU A 218 13.04 -10.39 -6.93
N SER A 219 14.10 -10.93 -6.34
CA SER A 219 14.16 -12.36 -5.99
C SER A 219 13.12 -12.74 -4.92
N LEU A 220 12.84 -11.86 -3.96
CA LEU A 220 11.83 -12.08 -2.93
C LEU A 220 10.42 -12.02 -3.51
N GLU A 221 10.17 -11.12 -4.45
CA GLU A 221 8.89 -11.01 -5.12
C GLU A 221 8.60 -12.23 -6.01
N ALA A 222 9.60 -12.73 -6.74
CA ALA A 222 9.47 -13.94 -7.54
C ALA A 222 9.03 -15.17 -6.69
N ARG A 223 9.45 -15.22 -5.42
CA ARG A 223 9.04 -16.28 -4.47
C ARG A 223 7.56 -16.20 -4.07
N GLN A 224 6.91 -15.05 -4.23
CA GLN A 224 5.47 -14.90 -3.95
C GLN A 224 4.58 -15.44 -5.07
N GLY A 225 5.16 -15.81 -6.23
CA GLY A 225 4.46 -16.55 -7.27
C GLY A 225 4.81 -16.09 -8.68
N ARG A 226 4.62 -17.02 -9.63
CA ARG A 226 4.95 -16.85 -11.06
C ARG A 226 4.28 -15.62 -11.70
N ALA A 227 3.05 -15.30 -11.30
CA ALA A 227 2.33 -14.12 -11.79
C ALA A 227 3.07 -12.82 -11.51
N LYS A 228 3.64 -12.66 -10.31
CA LYS A 228 4.40 -11.46 -9.96
C LYS A 228 5.71 -11.36 -10.73
N GLN A 229 6.41 -12.48 -10.94
CA GLN A 229 7.63 -12.51 -11.75
C GLN A 229 7.38 -12.07 -13.20
N VAL A 230 6.28 -12.54 -13.81
CA VAL A 230 5.91 -12.13 -15.18
C VAL A 230 5.58 -10.64 -15.25
N MET A 231 4.75 -10.15 -14.31
CA MET A 231 4.39 -8.73 -14.26
C MET A 231 5.60 -7.82 -14.01
N ARG A 232 6.54 -8.23 -13.14
CA ARG A 232 7.79 -7.49 -12.89
C ARG A 232 8.60 -7.30 -14.17
N ASN A 233 8.79 -8.34 -14.97
CA ASN A 233 9.51 -8.24 -16.24
C ASN A 233 8.84 -7.24 -17.21
N LEU A 234 7.51 -7.17 -17.21
CA LEU A 234 6.77 -6.19 -18.01
C LEU A 234 6.92 -4.76 -17.46
N ILE A 235 6.81 -4.59 -16.14
CA ILE A 235 6.97 -3.30 -15.46
C ILE A 235 8.38 -2.75 -15.66
N ASN A 236 9.43 -3.57 -15.48
CA ASN A 236 10.82 -3.14 -15.66
C ASN A 236 11.09 -2.67 -17.10
N LYS A 237 10.51 -3.36 -18.11
CA LYS A 237 10.57 -2.91 -19.51
C LYS A 237 9.87 -1.58 -19.73
N ALA A 238 8.73 -1.36 -19.08
CA ALA A 238 8.01 -0.08 -19.14
C ALA A 238 8.81 1.06 -18.48
N LYS A 239 9.39 0.82 -17.29
CA LYS A 239 10.24 1.80 -16.57
C LYS A 239 11.47 2.23 -17.37
N ALA A 240 12.06 1.33 -18.17
CA ALA A 240 13.21 1.65 -19.02
C ALA A 240 12.88 2.64 -20.15
N ASN A 241 11.61 2.77 -20.55
CA ASN A 241 11.16 3.70 -21.58
C ASN A 241 9.74 4.20 -21.26
N PRO A 242 9.56 5.07 -20.24
CA PRO A 242 8.25 5.47 -19.76
C PRO A 242 7.46 6.20 -20.86
N LYS A 243 6.31 5.64 -21.21
CA LYS A 243 5.44 6.14 -22.28
C LYS A 243 4.41 7.14 -21.78
N ARG A 244 4.03 8.10 -22.64
CA ARG A 244 2.89 9.00 -22.43
C ARG A 244 1.60 8.20 -22.64
N LEU A 245 0.88 7.95 -21.56
CA LEU A 245 -0.29 7.08 -21.53
C LEU A 245 -1.54 7.92 -21.30
N VAL A 246 -2.43 8.00 -22.30
CA VAL A 246 -3.68 8.75 -22.17
C VAL A 246 -4.81 7.89 -21.60
N PHE A 247 -5.54 8.46 -20.64
CA PHE A 247 -6.68 7.88 -19.95
C PHE A 247 -7.94 8.71 -20.20
N PRO A 248 -8.90 8.19 -20.98
CA PRO A 248 -10.18 8.85 -21.23
C PRO A 248 -11.03 9.05 -19.97
N GLU A 249 -11.01 8.10 -19.05
CA GLU A 249 -11.73 8.16 -17.77
C GLU A 249 -10.86 8.82 -16.68
N GLY A 250 -10.32 10.00 -16.98
CA GLY A 250 -9.39 10.71 -16.09
C GLY A 250 -9.99 11.20 -14.77
N ASP A 251 -11.32 11.18 -14.67
CA ASP A 251 -12.16 11.52 -13.54
C ASP A 251 -12.63 10.29 -12.72
N ASP A 252 -12.14 9.08 -13.02
CA ASP A 252 -12.43 7.87 -12.22
C ASP A 252 -11.41 7.66 -11.10
N GLU A 253 -11.89 7.36 -9.88
CA GLU A 253 -11.03 7.12 -8.70
C GLU A 253 -9.99 6.00 -8.91
N ARG A 254 -10.37 4.91 -9.58
CA ARG A 254 -9.49 3.75 -9.80
C ARG A 254 -8.38 4.12 -10.77
N ILE A 255 -8.68 4.94 -11.79
CA ILE A 255 -7.68 5.47 -12.73
C ILE A 255 -6.71 6.41 -12.02
N LEU A 256 -7.20 7.31 -11.16
CA LEU A 256 -6.33 8.21 -10.39
C LEU A 256 -5.39 7.46 -9.45
N ARG A 257 -5.89 6.45 -8.72
CA ARG A 257 -5.05 5.56 -7.90
C ARG A 257 -4.01 4.81 -8.72
N ALA A 258 -4.39 4.31 -9.89
CA ALA A 258 -3.45 3.66 -10.80
C ALA A 258 -2.37 4.64 -11.31
N CYS A 259 -2.75 5.88 -11.61
CA CYS A 259 -1.82 6.92 -12.02
C CYS A 259 -0.80 7.25 -10.92
N GLN A 260 -1.21 7.25 -9.64
CA GLN A 260 -0.29 7.45 -8.52
C GLN A 260 0.83 6.41 -8.55
N ILE A 261 0.46 5.13 -8.71
CA ILE A 261 1.43 4.03 -8.81
C ILE A 261 2.33 4.22 -10.04
N LEU A 262 1.77 4.57 -11.20
CA LEU A 262 2.55 4.78 -12.42
C LEU A 262 3.60 5.89 -12.27
N VAL A 263 3.26 6.98 -11.57
CA VAL A 263 4.14 8.13 -11.33
C VAL A 263 5.19 7.79 -10.27
N ASP A 264 4.78 7.30 -9.10
CA ASP A 264 5.69 6.97 -7.98
C ASP A 264 6.73 5.94 -8.38
N GLU A 265 6.32 4.97 -9.20
CA GLU A 265 7.20 3.91 -9.68
C GLU A 265 7.95 4.25 -10.96
N GLY A 266 7.66 5.40 -11.61
CA GLY A 266 8.29 5.81 -12.87
C GLY A 266 7.97 4.89 -14.06
N ILE A 267 6.79 4.29 -14.09
CA ILE A 267 6.37 3.30 -15.11
C ILE A 267 5.92 3.99 -16.40
N ALA A 268 5.16 5.08 -16.28
CA ALA A 268 4.57 5.80 -17.40
C ALA A 268 4.33 7.27 -17.05
N LYS A 269 4.05 8.09 -18.05
CA LYS A 269 3.66 9.50 -17.92
C LYS A 269 2.17 9.64 -18.22
N PRO A 270 1.29 9.58 -17.21
CA PRO A 270 -0.15 9.61 -17.43
C PRO A 270 -0.62 10.97 -17.97
N ILE A 271 -1.60 10.93 -18.88
CA ILE A 271 -2.36 12.08 -19.38
C ILE A 271 -3.84 11.79 -19.09
N LEU A 272 -4.47 12.59 -18.24
CA LEU A 272 -5.86 12.42 -17.84
C LEU A 272 -6.75 13.30 -18.72
N LEU A 273 -7.78 12.71 -19.35
CA LEU A 273 -8.79 13.47 -20.09
C LEU A 273 -9.98 13.80 -19.19
N GLY A 274 -10.38 15.06 -19.15
CA GLY A 274 -11.54 15.53 -18.39
C GLY A 274 -11.43 16.99 -18.00
N GLU A 275 -12.39 17.47 -17.21
CA GLU A 275 -12.35 18.84 -16.71
C GLU A 275 -11.29 18.99 -15.62
N GLU A 276 -10.46 20.02 -15.72
CA GLU A 276 -9.31 20.17 -14.82
C GLU A 276 -9.71 20.36 -13.35
N ASN A 277 -10.76 21.15 -13.07
CA ASN A 277 -11.15 21.41 -11.68
C ASN A 277 -11.75 20.17 -11.02
N GLU A 278 -12.58 19.41 -11.75
CA GLU A 278 -13.18 18.16 -11.26
C GLU A 278 -12.08 17.14 -10.90
N ILE A 279 -11.14 16.90 -11.81
CA ILE A 279 -10.05 15.94 -11.60
C ILE A 279 -9.15 16.39 -10.44
N ARG A 280 -8.78 17.68 -10.37
CA ARG A 280 -7.94 18.19 -9.28
C ARG A 280 -8.64 18.13 -7.92
N THR A 281 -9.95 18.36 -7.88
CA THR A 281 -10.75 18.22 -6.66
C THR A 281 -10.76 16.77 -6.21
N LEU A 282 -10.99 15.83 -7.13
CA LEU A 282 -11.00 14.40 -6.81
C LEU A 282 -9.62 13.91 -6.33
N ILE A 283 -8.52 14.36 -6.97
CA ILE A 283 -7.14 14.07 -6.51
C ILE A 283 -6.94 14.52 -5.05
N LYS A 284 -7.43 15.73 -4.70
CA LYS A 284 -7.31 16.29 -3.36
C LYS A 284 -8.15 15.50 -2.34
N ASP A 285 -9.38 15.16 -2.68
CA ASP A 285 -10.28 14.39 -1.81
C ASP A 285 -9.75 12.99 -1.54
N LEU A 286 -9.15 12.37 -2.55
CA LEU A 286 -8.47 11.08 -2.45
C LEU A 286 -7.09 11.17 -1.78
N LYS A 287 -6.59 12.38 -1.49
CA LYS A 287 -5.27 12.67 -0.92
C LYS A 287 -4.12 12.05 -1.73
N LEU A 288 -4.23 12.12 -3.06
CA LEU A 288 -3.21 11.64 -3.98
C LEU A 288 -2.18 12.73 -4.26
N GLU A 289 -0.93 12.34 -4.46
CA GLU A 289 0.21 13.24 -4.73
C GLU A 289 0.55 13.25 -6.24
N LEU A 290 -0.46 13.48 -7.08
CA LEU A 290 -0.32 13.56 -8.54
C LEU A 290 0.13 14.95 -9.02
N ASN A 291 1.14 15.52 -8.35
CA ASN A 291 1.68 16.83 -8.69
C ASN A 291 2.40 16.77 -10.05
N GLY A 292 1.95 17.56 -11.02
CA GLY A 292 2.53 17.60 -12.37
C GLY A 292 1.97 16.58 -13.36
N VAL A 293 0.91 15.83 -13.01
CA VAL A 293 0.17 15.05 -14.00
C VAL A 293 -0.42 15.97 -15.07
N THR A 294 -0.37 15.54 -16.34
CA THR A 294 -0.96 16.30 -17.43
C THR A 294 -2.45 16.04 -17.47
N ILE A 295 -3.26 17.10 -17.41
CA ILE A 295 -4.71 17.04 -17.56
C ILE A 295 -5.07 17.81 -18.83
N ILE A 296 -5.86 17.20 -19.71
CA ILE A 296 -6.32 17.81 -20.96
C ILE A 296 -7.84 17.74 -21.02
N ASP A 297 -8.49 18.90 -21.14
CA ASP A 297 -9.92 18.97 -21.43
C ASP A 297 -10.13 19.03 -22.97
N PRO A 298 -10.79 18.01 -23.56
CA PRO A 298 -11.14 18.01 -24.99
C PRO A 298 -11.92 19.26 -25.46
N ASN A 299 -12.64 19.93 -24.55
CA ASN A 299 -13.44 21.11 -24.86
C ASN A 299 -12.63 22.41 -24.91
N THR A 300 -11.43 22.46 -24.33
CA THR A 300 -10.60 23.66 -24.28
C THR A 300 -9.24 23.47 -24.95
N TYR A 301 -8.84 22.23 -25.25
CA TYR A 301 -7.57 21.93 -25.91
C TYR A 301 -7.37 22.69 -27.22
N GLU A 302 -6.24 23.41 -27.31
CA GLU A 302 -5.92 24.33 -28.41
C GLU A 302 -5.84 23.61 -29.76
N ASN A 303 -5.18 22.44 -29.79
CA ASN A 303 -4.93 21.70 -31.03
C ASN A 303 -6.11 20.82 -31.48
N ARG A 304 -7.29 20.96 -30.87
CA ARG A 304 -8.48 20.17 -31.24
C ARG A 304 -8.92 20.35 -32.70
N GLY A 305 -8.63 21.51 -33.31
CA GLY A 305 -8.99 21.80 -34.69
C GLY A 305 -8.34 20.81 -35.64
N THR A 306 -7.04 20.60 -35.47
CA THR A 306 -6.26 19.59 -36.20
C THR A 306 -6.84 18.20 -36.04
N TYR A 307 -7.25 17.81 -34.82
CA TYR A 307 -7.84 16.49 -34.59
C TYR A 307 -9.15 16.29 -35.36
N ILE A 308 -9.98 17.34 -35.41
CA ILE A 308 -11.26 17.31 -36.12
C ILE A 308 -11.03 17.20 -37.63
N ASP A 309 -10.12 18.01 -38.17
CA ASP A 309 -9.85 18.07 -39.60
C ASP A 309 -9.17 16.76 -40.07
N THR A 310 -8.19 16.23 -39.33
CA THR A 310 -7.57 14.93 -39.63
C THR A 310 -8.59 13.79 -39.57
N LEU A 311 -9.44 13.72 -38.53
CA LEU A 311 -10.47 12.68 -38.44
C LEU A 311 -11.44 12.75 -39.62
N PHE A 312 -11.86 13.95 -40.02
CA PHE A 312 -12.72 14.15 -41.18
C PHE A 312 -12.03 13.69 -42.47
N GLU A 313 -10.78 14.09 -42.71
CA GLU A 313 -10.03 13.68 -43.90
C GLU A 313 -9.90 12.16 -44.03
N MET A 314 -9.62 11.47 -42.91
CA MET A 314 -9.50 10.01 -42.85
C MET A 314 -10.83 9.29 -43.12
N ARG A 315 -11.97 9.90 -42.75
CA ARG A 315 -13.26 9.21 -42.64
C ARG A 315 -14.38 9.76 -43.52
N GLN A 316 -14.15 10.85 -44.25
CA GLN A 316 -15.15 11.45 -45.14
C GLN A 316 -15.68 10.47 -46.20
N ARG A 317 -14.80 9.60 -46.74
CA ARG A 317 -15.20 8.55 -47.69
C ARG A 317 -16.01 7.41 -47.07
N LYS A 318 -16.08 7.37 -45.74
CA LYS A 318 -16.89 6.43 -44.95
C LYS A 318 -18.11 7.12 -44.34
N GLY A 319 -18.46 8.32 -44.81
CA GLY A 319 -19.69 9.03 -44.46
C GLY A 319 -19.59 10.00 -43.28
N ILE A 320 -18.43 10.13 -42.62
CA ILE A 320 -18.28 11.08 -41.52
C ILE A 320 -18.24 12.51 -42.07
N THR A 321 -19.19 13.34 -41.65
CA THR A 321 -19.19 14.78 -41.96
C THR A 321 -18.26 15.54 -41.02
N ARG A 322 -17.78 16.73 -41.42
CA ARG A 322 -16.96 17.57 -40.54
C ARG A 322 -17.69 17.96 -39.24
N ALA A 323 -19.01 18.16 -39.29
CA ALA A 323 -19.83 18.41 -38.11
C ALA A 323 -19.85 17.21 -37.16
N GLU A 324 -19.93 16.00 -37.70
CA GLU A 324 -19.85 14.77 -36.93
C GLU A 324 -18.46 14.53 -36.34
N ALA A 325 -17.39 14.73 -37.11
CA ALA A 325 -16.01 14.66 -36.60
C ALA A 325 -15.81 15.61 -35.41
N LYS A 326 -16.31 16.86 -35.52
CA LYS A 326 -16.32 17.84 -34.43
C LYS A 326 -17.07 17.34 -33.19
N ARG A 327 -18.22 16.69 -33.38
CA ARG A 327 -19.00 16.11 -32.28
C ARG A 327 -18.24 14.96 -31.60
N LEU A 328 -17.66 14.05 -32.38
CA LEU A 328 -16.93 12.89 -31.87
C LEU A 328 -15.71 13.32 -31.04
N ILE A 329 -14.87 14.21 -31.57
CA ILE A 329 -13.69 14.71 -30.85
C ILE A 329 -14.07 15.43 -29.54
N LYS A 330 -15.17 16.19 -29.52
CA LYS A 330 -15.60 16.92 -28.32
C LYS A 330 -16.27 16.05 -27.26
N LYS A 331 -17.09 15.08 -27.67
CA LYS A 331 -17.99 14.34 -26.77
C LYS A 331 -17.49 12.94 -26.43
N ASN A 332 -16.57 12.38 -27.21
CA ASN A 332 -16.08 11.03 -26.99
C ASN A 332 -14.57 11.07 -26.72
N ARG A 333 -14.22 10.89 -25.44
CA ARG A 333 -12.83 10.92 -24.97
C ARG A 333 -11.99 9.77 -25.56
N ASN A 334 -12.60 8.67 -26.01
CA ASN A 334 -11.88 7.61 -26.74
C ASN A 334 -11.47 8.03 -28.16
N TYR A 335 -12.31 8.76 -28.89
CA TYR A 335 -11.91 9.37 -30.17
C TYR A 335 -10.81 10.40 -29.97
N PHE A 336 -10.94 11.24 -28.93
CA PHE A 336 -9.92 12.23 -28.60
C PHE A 336 -8.57 11.57 -28.27
N GLY A 337 -8.56 10.61 -27.35
CA GLY A 337 -7.35 9.87 -26.96
C GLY A 337 -6.73 9.07 -28.11
N ALA A 338 -7.54 8.47 -28.98
CA ALA A 338 -7.03 7.80 -30.18
C ALA A 338 -6.37 8.78 -31.16
N MET A 339 -6.91 10.00 -31.33
CA MET A 339 -6.26 11.04 -32.13
C MET A 339 -4.95 11.53 -31.51
N MET A 340 -4.86 11.62 -30.18
CA MET A 340 -3.60 11.94 -29.50
C MET A 340 -2.51 10.94 -29.85
N VAL A 341 -2.84 9.64 -29.87
CA VAL A 341 -1.89 8.58 -30.24
C VAL A 341 -1.55 8.67 -31.73
N HIS A 342 -2.54 8.89 -32.60
CA HIS A 342 -2.33 8.98 -34.04
C HIS A 342 -1.41 10.13 -34.45
N LEU A 343 -1.54 11.28 -33.81
CA LEU A 343 -0.77 12.49 -34.10
C LEU A 343 0.52 12.62 -33.26
N GLY A 344 0.80 11.65 -32.37
CA GLY A 344 2.03 11.61 -31.59
C GLY A 344 2.03 12.47 -30.31
N ASP A 345 0.87 12.97 -29.89
CA ASP A 345 0.69 13.70 -28.62
C ASP A 345 0.67 12.75 -27.41
N ALA A 346 0.35 11.47 -27.63
CA ALA A 346 0.50 10.36 -26.68
C ALA A 346 1.13 9.14 -27.36
N ASP A 347 1.68 8.21 -26.58
CA ASP A 347 2.31 6.99 -27.09
C ASP A 347 1.38 5.77 -27.00
N ALA A 348 0.42 5.79 -26.07
CA ALA A 348 -0.55 4.71 -25.86
C ALA A 348 -1.85 5.25 -25.26
N LEU A 349 -2.95 4.54 -25.50
CA LEU A 349 -4.29 4.79 -24.96
C LEU A 349 -4.74 3.59 -24.12
N LEU A 350 -5.22 3.83 -22.90
CA LEU A 350 -5.83 2.82 -22.04
C LEU A 350 -7.22 3.29 -21.60
N SER A 351 -8.23 2.46 -21.84
CA SER A 351 -9.65 2.81 -21.67
C SER A 351 -10.51 1.56 -21.45
N GLY A 352 -11.75 1.74 -21.01
CA GLY A 352 -12.77 0.70 -20.92
C GLY A 352 -13.27 0.43 -19.50
N ILE A 353 -13.06 1.38 -18.57
CA ILE A 353 -13.50 1.19 -17.18
C ILE A 353 -15.01 1.40 -17.03
N ASP A 354 -15.57 2.33 -17.82
CA ASP A 354 -16.99 2.71 -17.80
C ASP A 354 -17.71 2.44 -19.13
N HIS A 355 -17.02 1.82 -20.09
CA HIS A 355 -17.53 1.62 -21.44
C HIS A 355 -17.66 0.14 -21.79
N HIS A 356 -18.65 -0.18 -22.61
CA HIS A 356 -18.73 -1.50 -23.23
C HIS A 356 -17.61 -1.69 -24.25
N TYR A 357 -17.08 -2.91 -24.31
CA TYR A 357 -15.93 -3.26 -25.16
C TYR A 357 -16.01 -2.74 -26.62
N PRO A 358 -17.16 -2.84 -27.34
CA PRO A 358 -17.27 -2.33 -28.71
C PRO A 358 -17.13 -0.80 -28.83
N GLU A 359 -17.52 -0.05 -27.80
CA GLU A 359 -17.45 1.42 -27.77
C GLU A 359 -16.03 1.91 -27.53
N THR A 360 -15.24 1.15 -26.76
CA THR A 360 -13.83 1.43 -26.51
C THR A 360 -12.95 1.11 -27.71
N ILE A 361 -13.18 -0.04 -28.38
CA ILE A 361 -12.28 -0.49 -29.47
C ILE A 361 -12.55 0.21 -30.80
N ARG A 362 -13.81 0.59 -31.08
CA ARG A 362 -14.20 1.19 -32.37
C ARG A 362 -13.40 2.46 -32.70
N PRO A 363 -13.25 3.46 -31.82
CA PRO A 363 -12.44 4.65 -32.09
C PRO A 363 -10.99 4.30 -32.45
N ALA A 364 -10.37 3.34 -31.76
CA ALA A 364 -9.02 2.89 -32.05
C ALA A 364 -8.93 2.23 -33.44
N LEU A 365 -9.90 1.41 -33.83
CA LEU A 365 -9.95 0.79 -35.16
C LEU A 365 -10.21 1.80 -36.29
N GLU A 366 -10.99 2.85 -36.02
CA GLU A 366 -11.30 3.87 -37.02
C GLU A 366 -10.13 4.84 -37.27
N ILE A 367 -9.33 5.12 -36.24
CA ILE A 367 -8.24 6.10 -36.27
C ILE A 367 -6.87 5.44 -36.43
N ILE A 368 -6.50 4.51 -35.55
CA ILE A 368 -5.20 3.83 -35.60
C ILE A 368 -5.23 2.69 -36.61
N GLY A 369 -6.32 1.94 -36.62
CA GLY A 369 -6.52 0.81 -37.52
C GLY A 369 -5.58 -0.37 -37.23
N LYS A 370 -5.39 -1.20 -38.24
CA LYS A 370 -4.50 -2.37 -38.21
C LYS A 370 -3.18 -2.03 -38.87
N LYS A 371 -2.13 -2.76 -38.51
CA LYS A 371 -0.84 -2.71 -39.23
C LYS A 371 -1.04 -3.08 -40.69
N GLU A 372 -0.33 -2.39 -41.59
CA GLU A 372 -0.34 -2.68 -43.02
C GLU A 372 0.03 -4.15 -43.29
N GLY A 373 -0.63 -4.76 -44.27
CA GLY A 373 -0.45 -6.17 -44.62
C GLY A 373 -1.18 -7.18 -43.73
N LEU A 374 -1.71 -6.79 -42.57
CA LEU A 374 -2.53 -7.68 -41.73
C LEU A 374 -4.01 -7.63 -42.12
N SER A 375 -4.78 -8.68 -41.86
CA SER A 375 -6.22 -8.73 -42.21
C SER A 375 -7.14 -8.25 -41.08
N LYS A 376 -6.82 -8.58 -39.83
CA LYS A 376 -7.66 -8.34 -38.64
C LYS A 376 -6.84 -7.83 -37.45
N VAL A 377 -7.55 -7.32 -36.43
CA VAL A 377 -7.02 -7.03 -35.09
C VAL A 377 -7.56 -8.11 -34.16
N HIS A 378 -6.74 -8.60 -33.25
CA HIS A 378 -7.08 -9.70 -32.34
C HIS A 378 -6.97 -9.23 -30.88
N GLY A 379 -7.87 -9.70 -30.02
CA GLY A 379 -7.66 -9.61 -28.58
C GLY A 379 -6.52 -10.52 -28.13
N ALA A 380 -5.88 -10.24 -27.00
CA ALA A 380 -4.89 -11.14 -26.41
C ALA A 380 -5.02 -11.17 -24.89
N TYR A 381 -5.08 -12.37 -24.32
CA TYR A 381 -5.15 -12.60 -22.87
C TYR A 381 -3.92 -13.36 -22.42
N MET A 382 -3.19 -12.79 -21.47
CA MET A 382 -2.09 -13.48 -20.80
C MET A 382 -2.60 -14.11 -19.52
N MET A 383 -2.65 -15.45 -19.48
CA MET A 383 -3.04 -16.22 -18.31
C MET A 383 -1.80 -16.77 -17.64
N VAL A 384 -1.54 -16.33 -16.40
CA VAL A 384 -0.41 -16.83 -15.61
C VAL A 384 -0.91 -17.83 -14.58
N THR A 385 -0.54 -19.11 -14.73
CA THR A 385 -0.84 -20.17 -13.77
C THR A 385 0.37 -20.43 -12.87
N LYS A 386 0.23 -21.34 -11.89
CA LYS A 386 1.39 -21.80 -11.10
C LYS A 386 2.41 -22.56 -11.96
N LYS A 387 1.98 -23.21 -13.05
CA LYS A 387 2.82 -24.07 -13.88
C LYS A 387 3.44 -23.31 -15.06
N ASP A 388 2.66 -22.49 -15.73
CA ASP A 388 2.98 -21.93 -17.04
C ASP A 388 2.31 -20.55 -17.28
N VAL A 389 2.73 -19.91 -18.37
CA VAL A 389 2.13 -18.69 -18.90
C VAL A 389 1.56 -19.04 -20.27
N VAL A 390 0.26 -18.85 -20.45
CA VAL A 390 -0.45 -19.17 -21.69
C VAL A 390 -1.04 -17.89 -22.26
N PHE A 391 -0.85 -17.66 -23.56
CA PHE A 391 -1.48 -16.57 -24.28
C PHE A 391 -2.67 -17.11 -25.07
N PHE A 392 -3.85 -16.56 -24.81
CA PHE A 392 -5.05 -16.82 -25.61
C PHE A 392 -5.23 -15.66 -26.58
N ALA A 393 -5.16 -15.96 -27.87
CA ALA A 393 -5.50 -15.01 -28.90
C ALA A 393 -7.01 -15.03 -29.13
N ASP A 394 -7.55 -13.82 -29.23
CA ASP A 394 -8.85 -13.50 -29.79
C ASP A 394 -10.06 -14.19 -29.18
N THR A 395 -10.21 -14.06 -27.87
CA THR A 395 -11.39 -14.56 -27.16
C THR A 395 -12.53 -13.52 -27.12
N THR A 396 -12.38 -12.35 -27.76
CA THR A 396 -13.32 -11.22 -27.63
C THR A 396 -13.48 -10.28 -28.84
N VAL A 397 -12.59 -10.29 -29.84
CA VAL A 397 -12.64 -9.30 -30.95
C VAL A 397 -13.19 -9.92 -32.23
N THR A 398 -12.68 -11.08 -32.63
CA THR A 398 -13.11 -11.81 -33.82
C THR A 398 -13.91 -13.03 -33.39
N ILE A 399 -15.15 -13.10 -33.87
CA ILE A 399 -16.06 -14.23 -33.61
C ILE A 399 -15.52 -15.53 -34.24
N GLU A 400 -14.80 -15.40 -35.37
CA GLU A 400 -14.11 -16.48 -36.08
C GLU A 400 -12.61 -16.10 -36.26
N PRO A 401 -11.78 -16.34 -35.21
CA PRO A 401 -10.37 -15.96 -35.15
C PRO A 401 -9.50 -16.47 -36.30
#